data_AF-A0AAN7VRP4-F1
#
_entry.id   AF-A0AAN7VRP4-F1
#
_cell.length_a   1.000
_cell.length_b   1.000
_cell.length_c   1.000
_cell.angle_alpha   90.00
_cell.angle_beta   90.00
_cell.angle_gamma   90.00
#
_symmetry.space_group_name_H-M   'P 1'
#
loop_
_entity.id
_entity.type
_entity.pdbx_description
1 polymer ?
#
loop_
_entity_poly.entity_id
_entity_poly.type
_entity_poly.pdbx_seq_one_letter_code
_entity_poly.pdbx_strand_id
1 'polypeptide(L)'
;MALSRHHHAAMRPLSVKEISAQASQFDFTPHVALQKWIRAAKMLLTEAAICEQDGNLQMAYLYLVRHAELVLDKFPLHPDYRDPLYKHELQEAKRHVRHNFERLDTWRPRLIEQYERFESSMERRRVENRRVEQEREASRSSTQSSSRRPSMFEDDFYDDQGQSLDAGDDSALAVDLAHREIRRRDATRQSTRQAGISPATVASRRRGTVELDTDRGGYVDARLDRRQDSRDSGVQEAGRHLQDDSRQGRANLIPARRSAPSRTYDYPAVPAREETMDWRMPSLQPSSGRRTLDGPPPARPAKDQHDAFTPALPPKQFESYSRSGTATPSPPPPPTSDALRYTFKPSAYTEAGDPLRTVMLPPELRREFMNLADPNTQRNLETCGILCGTLISNALFINHLIIPDQKSTSDTCDTTEEGDTALFDYCDSRDLLVCGWIHTHPTQSCFLSSRDLHTSSGYQIMLPEAISIVCAPRHNPDFGIFRLTAPPGLPAVLNCHQQGLFHPHAETDLYTDALRPGHVAEGPGLRFEVIDLRKS
;
A
#
# COMPACT_ATOMS: atom_id res chain seq x y z
N MET A 1 15.68 15.82 6.04
CA MET A 1 15.04 15.22 4.88
C MET A 1 13.73 14.61 5.33
N ALA A 2 12.61 14.92 4.66
CA ALA A 2 11.23 14.60 5.05
C ALA A 2 10.99 13.19 5.60
N LEU A 3 11.75 12.20 5.13
CA LEU A 3 11.50 10.78 5.41
C LEU A 3 12.68 10.07 6.09
N SER A 4 13.80 10.77 6.31
CA SER A 4 15.11 10.09 6.30
C SER A 4 15.74 9.68 7.64
N ARG A 5 15.01 9.30 8.68
CA ARG A 5 15.73 8.85 9.90
C ARG A 5 15.24 7.58 10.56
N HIS A 6 13.97 7.20 10.41
CA HIS A 6 13.42 6.10 11.20
C HIS A 6 12.46 5.28 10.36
N HIS A 7 13.00 4.34 9.57
CA HIS A 7 12.24 3.24 8.97
C HIS A 7 12.39 1.95 9.78
N HIS A 8 12.97 2.03 10.98
CA HIS A 8 13.14 0.86 11.80
C HIS A 8 11.80 0.49 12.42
N ALA A 9 11.29 -0.69 12.06
CA ALA A 9 10.50 -1.48 12.99
C ALA A 9 11.37 -1.69 14.23
N ALA A 10 11.28 -0.78 15.21
CA ALA A 10 12.06 -0.90 16.41
C ALA A 10 11.74 -2.27 17.00
N MET A 11 12.76 -3.13 17.03
CA MET A 11 12.69 -4.46 17.66
C MET A 11 12.25 -4.33 19.12
N ARG A 12 12.36 -3.12 19.69
CA ARG A 12 11.74 -2.71 20.93
C ARG A 12 10.52 -1.79 20.67
N PRO A 13 9.40 -2.00 21.36
CA PRO A 13 8.34 -1.00 21.45
C PRO A 13 8.89 0.34 21.93
N LEU A 14 8.54 1.44 21.26
CA LEU A 14 8.90 2.81 21.61
C LEU A 14 7.74 3.50 22.35
N SER A 15 8.08 4.41 23.25
CA SER A 15 7.07 5.24 23.89
C SER A 15 6.49 6.25 22.90
N VAL A 16 5.24 6.68 23.12
CA VAL A 16 4.60 7.72 22.29
C VAL A 16 5.45 8.99 22.19
N LYS A 17 6.17 9.35 23.28
CA LYS A 17 7.06 10.52 23.31
C LYS A 17 8.27 10.32 22.40
N GLU A 18 8.90 9.15 22.45
CA GLU A 18 10.02 8.81 21.55
C GLU A 18 9.56 8.78 20.09
N ILE A 19 8.39 8.20 19.81
CA ILE A 19 7.84 8.15 18.45
C ILE A 19 7.58 9.57 17.93
N SER A 20 6.97 10.45 18.73
CA SER A 20 6.78 11.85 18.33
C SER A 20 8.10 12.58 18.13
N ALA A 21 9.10 12.36 19.00
CA ALA A 21 10.43 12.96 18.81
C ALA A 21 11.12 12.47 17.53
N GLN A 22 10.96 11.19 17.18
CA GLN A 22 11.44 10.62 15.92
C GLN A 22 10.67 11.16 14.71
N ALA A 23 9.37 11.41 14.85
CA ALA A 23 8.56 12.00 13.80
C ALA A 23 9.07 13.39 13.41
N SER A 24 9.41 14.24 14.40
CA SER A 24 9.93 15.59 14.18
C SER A 24 11.35 15.65 13.62
N GLN A 25 12.06 14.53 13.60
CA GLN A 25 13.46 14.48 13.18
C GLN A 25 13.59 14.40 11.66
N PHE A 26 13.29 15.51 10.98
CA PHE A 26 13.54 15.66 9.55
C PHE A 26 13.95 17.10 9.19
N ASP A 27 14.99 17.22 8.38
CA ASP A 27 15.38 18.50 7.75
C ASP A 27 14.39 18.88 6.64
N PHE A 28 13.75 20.03 6.79
CA PHE A 28 12.91 20.66 5.79
C PHE A 28 13.72 21.77 5.11
N THR A 29 13.85 21.68 3.79
CA THR A 29 14.58 22.66 2.99
C THR A 29 13.62 23.52 2.15
N PRO A 30 13.46 24.82 2.47
CA PRO A 30 12.52 25.70 1.76
C PRO A 30 12.90 26.03 0.31
N HIS A 31 14.11 25.67 -0.13
CA HIS A 31 14.57 25.87 -1.51
C HIS A 31 14.12 24.75 -2.45
N VAL A 32 13.70 23.60 -1.91
CA VAL A 32 13.15 22.50 -2.71
C VAL A 32 11.68 22.80 -3.00
N ALA A 33 11.29 22.75 -4.28
CA ALA A 33 9.94 23.08 -4.73
C ALA A 33 8.82 22.45 -3.88
N LEU A 34 7.79 23.24 -3.54
CA LEU A 34 6.70 22.83 -2.66
C LEU A 34 5.99 21.57 -3.13
N GLN A 35 5.83 21.40 -4.44
CA GLN A 35 5.22 20.21 -5.04
C GLN A 35 5.92 18.91 -4.60
N LYS A 36 7.25 18.91 -4.47
CA LYS A 36 8.01 17.74 -3.99
C LYS A 36 7.67 17.42 -2.54
N TRP A 37 7.48 18.44 -1.70
CA TRP A 37 7.05 18.28 -0.31
C TRP A 37 5.61 17.80 -0.19
N ILE A 38 4.71 18.25 -1.07
CA ILE A 38 3.33 17.75 -1.13
C ILE A 38 3.31 16.29 -1.53
N ARG A 39 4.10 15.90 -2.54
CA ARG A 39 4.29 14.48 -2.93
C ARG A 39 4.84 13.64 -1.77
N ALA A 40 5.83 14.17 -1.03
CA ALA A 40 6.35 13.50 0.17
C ALA A 40 5.28 13.34 1.27
N ALA A 41 4.41 14.33 1.46
CA ALA A 41 3.27 14.21 2.39
C ALA A 41 2.30 13.10 1.97
N LYS A 42 1.98 12.98 0.67
CA LYS A 42 1.15 11.89 0.15
C LYS A 42 1.82 10.52 0.37
N MET A 43 3.13 10.41 0.14
CA MET A 43 3.88 9.18 0.42
C MET A 43 3.86 8.77 1.89
N LEU A 44 3.96 9.72 2.83
CA LEU A 44 3.83 9.43 4.27
C LEU A 44 2.47 8.78 4.60
N LEU A 45 1.39 9.21 3.95
CA LEU A 45 0.06 8.61 4.13
C LEU A 45 0.01 7.18 3.56
N THR A 46 0.63 6.95 2.40
CA THR A 46 0.73 5.62 1.80
C THR A 46 1.55 4.67 2.69
N GLU A 47 2.70 5.10 3.20
CA GLU A 47 3.49 4.30 4.13
C GLU A 47 2.74 4.02 5.43
N ALA A 48 2.03 5.00 5.99
CA ALA A 48 1.20 4.79 7.17
C ALA A 48 0.10 3.74 6.94
N ALA A 49 -0.57 3.79 5.79
CA ALA A 49 -1.60 2.84 5.43
C ALA A 49 -1.04 1.41 5.21
N ILE A 50 0.16 1.30 4.62
CA ILE A 50 0.83 0.00 4.47
C ILE A 50 1.23 -0.55 5.84
N CYS A 51 1.83 0.25 6.71
CA CYS A 51 2.22 -0.21 8.05
C CYS A 51 1.03 -0.62 8.92
N GLU A 52 -0.11 0.05 8.80
CA GLU A 52 -1.34 -0.39 9.47
C GLU A 52 -1.78 -1.77 8.98
N GLN A 53 -1.76 -2.01 7.66
CA GLN A 53 -2.15 -3.31 7.07
C GLN A 53 -1.19 -4.43 7.48
N ASP A 54 0.10 -4.12 7.59
CA ASP A 54 1.13 -5.05 8.04
C ASP A 54 1.10 -5.27 9.57
N GLY A 55 0.22 -4.56 10.31
CA GLY A 55 0.08 -4.67 11.76
C GLY A 55 1.13 -3.90 12.56
N ASN A 56 2.01 -3.16 11.90
CA ASN A 56 3.02 -2.30 12.53
C ASN A 56 2.43 -0.93 12.90
N LEU A 57 1.64 -0.92 13.97
CA LEU A 57 0.97 0.28 14.49
C LEU A 57 1.96 1.38 14.90
N GLN A 58 3.14 1.03 15.39
CA GLN A 58 4.15 1.99 15.82
C GLN A 58 4.64 2.85 14.64
N MET A 59 4.99 2.19 13.53
CA MET A 59 5.42 2.86 12.31
C MET A 59 4.28 3.66 11.67
N ALA A 60 3.07 3.10 11.64
CA ALA A 60 1.89 3.82 11.15
C ALA A 60 1.66 5.13 11.94
N TYR A 61 1.78 5.08 13.27
CA TYR A 61 1.66 6.26 14.13
C TYR A 61 2.77 7.28 13.86
N LEU A 62 4.03 6.83 13.72
CA LEU A 62 5.18 7.69 13.40
C LEU A 62 4.93 8.50 12.12
N TYR A 63 4.52 7.83 11.04
CA TYR A 63 4.31 8.49 9.74
C TYR A 63 3.14 9.49 9.77
N LEU A 64 2.05 9.17 10.46
CA LEU A 64 0.91 10.09 10.59
C LEU A 64 1.26 11.34 11.41
N VAL A 65 2.04 11.19 12.50
CA VAL A 65 2.53 12.35 13.27
C VAL A 65 3.45 13.20 12.40
N ARG A 66 4.37 12.58 11.67
CA ARG A 66 5.29 13.30 10.78
C ARG A 66 4.56 14.03 9.66
N HIS A 67 3.53 13.41 9.07
CA HIS A 67 2.66 14.06 8.10
C HIS A 67 1.99 15.30 8.70
N ALA A 68 1.48 15.22 9.93
CA ALA A 68 0.88 16.37 10.61
C ALA A 68 1.89 17.52 10.82
N GLU A 69 3.10 17.22 11.29
CA GLU A 69 4.15 18.24 11.46
C GLU A 69 4.60 18.86 10.14
N LEU A 70 4.75 18.04 9.09
CA LEU A 70 5.11 18.53 7.76
C LEU A 70 4.06 19.51 7.23
N VAL A 71 2.78 19.18 7.34
CA VAL A 71 1.67 19.98 6.81
C VAL A 71 1.35 21.21 7.67
N LEU A 72 1.40 21.08 9.00
CA LEU A 72 1.01 22.14 9.93
C LEU A 72 2.16 23.09 10.25
N ASP A 73 3.37 22.58 10.43
CA ASP A 73 4.50 23.38 10.92
C ASP A 73 5.44 23.79 9.79
N LYS A 74 5.72 22.90 8.83
CA LYS A 74 6.75 23.15 7.79
C LYS A 74 6.20 23.81 6.53
N PHE A 75 5.07 23.35 5.99
CA PHE A 75 4.48 23.94 4.79
C PHE A 75 4.28 25.47 4.88
N PRO A 76 3.80 26.04 6.00
CA PRO A 76 3.67 27.50 6.12
C PRO A 76 4.99 28.28 6.01
N LEU A 77 6.14 27.63 6.22
CA LEU A 77 7.47 28.24 6.10
C LEU A 77 7.98 28.26 4.65
N HIS A 78 7.31 27.58 3.73
CA HIS A 78 7.72 27.53 2.33
C HIS A 78 7.36 28.84 1.59
N PRO A 79 8.25 29.40 0.75
CA PRO A 79 7.97 30.60 -0.04
C PRO A 79 6.68 30.51 -0.86
N ASP A 80 6.49 29.39 -1.55
CA ASP A 80 5.34 29.14 -2.43
C ASP A 80 4.04 28.73 -1.70
N TYR A 81 4.01 28.76 -0.35
CA TYR A 81 2.84 28.34 0.42
C TYR A 81 1.57 29.14 0.08
N ARG A 82 1.74 30.40 -0.33
CA ARG A 82 0.64 31.32 -0.69
C ARG A 82 0.29 31.29 -2.18
N ASP A 83 0.97 30.46 -2.97
CA ASP A 83 0.70 30.34 -4.39
C ASP A 83 -0.69 29.71 -4.62
N PRO A 84 -1.57 30.35 -5.42
CA PRO A 84 -2.86 29.77 -5.80
C PRO A 84 -2.76 28.38 -6.44
N LEU A 85 -1.65 28.05 -7.11
CA LEU A 85 -1.41 26.77 -7.76
C LEU A 85 -1.55 25.58 -6.79
N TYR A 86 -0.98 25.71 -5.59
CA TYR A 86 -0.97 24.63 -4.58
C TYR A 86 -2.14 24.69 -3.60
N LYS A 87 -3.04 25.67 -3.75
CA LYS A 87 -4.11 25.93 -2.77
C LYS A 87 -5.01 24.70 -2.53
N HIS A 88 -5.38 23.99 -3.60
CA HIS A 88 -6.23 22.81 -3.50
C HIS A 88 -5.53 21.68 -2.73
N GLU A 89 -4.30 21.33 -3.13
CA GLU A 89 -3.52 20.27 -2.48
C GLU A 89 -3.21 20.58 -1.01
N LEU A 90 -2.91 21.85 -0.68
CA LEU A 90 -2.69 22.27 0.70
C LEU A 90 -3.96 22.18 1.56
N GLN A 91 -5.14 22.46 0.99
CA GLN A 91 -6.41 22.29 1.68
C GLN A 91 -6.75 20.82 1.93
N GLU A 92 -6.50 19.98 0.93
CA GLU A 92 -6.64 18.54 1.02
C GLU A 92 -5.71 17.95 2.09
N ALA A 93 -4.41 18.30 2.06
CA ALA A 93 -3.45 17.86 3.07
C ALA A 93 -3.89 18.24 4.50
N LYS A 94 -4.39 19.46 4.71
CA LYS A 94 -4.95 19.88 6.01
C LYS A 94 -6.18 19.07 6.42
N ARG A 95 -7.03 18.68 5.47
CA ARG A 95 -8.18 17.80 5.72
C ARG A 95 -7.71 16.42 6.18
N HIS A 96 -6.67 15.88 5.54
CA HIS A 96 -6.10 14.58 5.91
C HIS A 96 -5.53 14.62 7.32
N VAL A 97 -4.83 15.69 7.70
CA VAL A 97 -4.34 15.87 9.08
C VAL A 97 -5.48 15.79 10.10
N ARG A 98 -6.63 16.43 9.83
CA ARG A 98 -7.79 16.37 10.74
C ARG A 98 -8.30 14.95 10.95
N HIS A 99 -8.45 14.19 9.88
CA HIS A 99 -8.90 12.80 9.98
C HIS A 99 -7.84 11.89 10.62
N ASN A 100 -6.56 12.13 10.34
CA ASN A 100 -5.46 11.37 10.94
C ASN A 100 -5.39 11.54 12.46
N PHE A 101 -5.80 12.69 13.01
CA PHE A 101 -5.88 12.85 14.47
C PHE A 101 -6.86 11.87 15.12
N GLU A 102 -8.01 11.58 14.49
CA GLU A 102 -8.98 10.60 15.01
C GLU A 102 -8.35 9.19 15.08
N ARG A 103 -7.52 8.85 14.09
CA ARG A 103 -6.79 7.58 14.05
C ARG A 103 -5.68 7.53 15.10
N LEU A 104 -4.90 8.60 15.22
CA LEU A 104 -3.86 8.74 16.23
C LEU A 104 -4.42 8.61 17.65
N ASP A 105 -5.58 9.22 17.93
CA ASP A 105 -6.26 9.10 19.23
C ASP A 105 -6.71 7.67 19.52
N THR A 106 -7.13 6.94 18.48
CA THR A 106 -7.52 5.52 18.59
C THR A 106 -6.32 4.60 18.84
N TRP A 107 -5.17 4.88 18.21
CA TRP A 107 -3.97 4.04 18.32
C TRP A 107 -3.12 4.34 19.55
N ARG A 108 -3.09 5.59 20.01
CA ARG A 108 -2.31 6.03 21.16
C ARG A 108 -2.43 5.11 22.38
N PRO A 109 -3.62 4.74 22.89
CA PRO A 109 -3.72 3.87 24.07
C PRO A 109 -3.14 2.47 23.83
N ARG A 110 -3.27 1.92 22.61
CA ARG A 110 -2.68 0.61 22.27
C ARG A 110 -1.16 0.63 22.30
N LEU A 111 -0.55 1.72 21.83
CA LEU A 111 0.90 1.89 21.85
C LEU A 111 1.42 2.08 23.27
N ILE A 112 0.71 2.84 24.11
CA ILE A 112 1.05 3.00 25.53
C ILE A 112 1.02 1.63 26.23
N GLU A 113 -0.04 0.85 26.02
CA GLU A 113 -0.17 -0.49 26.59
C GLU A 113 0.95 -1.43 26.12
N GLN A 114 1.30 -1.41 24.83
CA GLN A 114 2.41 -2.20 24.29
C GLN A 114 3.75 -1.83 24.94
N TYR A 115 4.02 -0.54 25.13
CA TYR A 115 5.23 -0.05 25.76
C TYR A 115 5.30 -0.41 27.26
N GLU A 116 4.21 -0.22 28.01
CA GLU A 116 4.14 -0.55 29.44
C GLU A 116 4.33 -2.06 29.70
N ARG A 117 3.76 -2.91 28.83
CA ARG A 117 3.98 -4.37 28.87
C ARG A 117 5.45 -4.70 28.67
N PHE A 118 6.11 -4.04 27.71
CA PHE A 118 7.53 -4.20 27.45
C PHE A 118 8.39 -3.74 28.63
N GLU A 119 8.14 -2.56 29.18
CA GLU A 119 8.86 -2.06 30.37
C GLU A 119 8.70 -2.99 31.57
N SER A 120 7.48 -3.48 31.80
CA SER A 120 7.20 -4.44 32.89
C SER A 120 7.97 -5.75 32.72
N SER A 121 8.07 -6.25 31.49
CA SER A 121 8.86 -7.46 31.17
C SER A 121 10.36 -7.21 31.41
N MET A 122 10.88 -6.07 30.93
CA MET A 122 12.27 -5.69 31.09
C MET A 122 12.66 -5.48 32.57
N GLU A 123 11.80 -4.87 33.37
CA GLU A 123 12.07 -4.69 34.79
C GLU A 123 12.06 -6.02 35.55
N ARG A 124 11.14 -6.94 35.23
CA ARG A 124 11.17 -8.31 35.78
C ARG A 124 12.51 -8.99 35.49
N ARG A 125 13.03 -8.87 34.27
CA ARG A 125 14.33 -9.45 33.88
C ARG A 125 15.50 -8.77 34.60
N ARG A 126 15.45 -7.45 34.81
CA ARG A 126 16.48 -6.70 35.58
C ARG A 126 16.50 -7.07 37.05
N VAL A 127 15.33 -7.31 37.65
CA VAL A 127 15.21 -7.76 39.04
C VAL A 127 15.75 -9.19 39.16
N GLU A 128 15.38 -10.08 38.25
CA GLU A 128 15.87 -11.47 38.24
C GLU A 128 17.40 -11.52 38.04
N ASN A 129 17.93 -10.78 37.06
CA ASN A 129 19.37 -10.70 36.85
C ASN A 129 20.13 -10.13 38.06
N ARG A 130 19.57 -9.09 38.73
CA ARG A 130 20.16 -8.57 39.97
C ARG A 130 20.14 -9.62 41.09
N ARG A 131 19.07 -10.40 41.20
CA ARG A 131 18.96 -11.49 42.17
C ARG A 131 19.99 -12.57 41.91
N VAL A 132 20.13 -13.02 40.66
CA VAL A 132 21.13 -14.02 40.25
C VAL A 132 22.55 -13.52 40.50
N GLU A 133 22.84 -12.24 40.22
CA GLU A 133 24.17 -11.67 40.48
C GLU A 133 24.46 -11.56 41.99
N GLN A 134 23.47 -11.18 42.80
CA GLN A 134 23.59 -11.19 44.26
C GLN A 134 23.79 -12.60 44.82
N GLU A 135 23.08 -13.60 44.29
CA GLU A 135 23.28 -15.02 44.65
C GLU A 135 24.67 -15.52 44.23
N ARG A 136 25.19 -15.08 43.07
CA ARG A 136 26.56 -15.35 42.59
C ARG A 136 27.63 -14.67 43.43
N GLU A 137 27.43 -13.42 43.83
CA GLU A 137 28.35 -12.70 44.72
C GLU A 137 28.36 -13.33 46.13
N ALA A 138 27.19 -13.72 46.65
CA ALA A 138 27.09 -14.43 47.93
C ALA A 138 27.83 -15.79 47.89
N SER A 139 27.68 -16.55 46.80
CA SER A 139 28.38 -17.84 46.62
C SER A 139 29.86 -17.71 46.22
N ARG A 140 30.31 -16.55 45.72
CA ARG A 140 31.74 -16.22 45.55
C ARG A 140 32.46 -15.95 46.87
N SER A 141 31.74 -15.57 47.94
CA SER A 141 32.35 -15.32 49.24
C SER A 141 32.67 -16.59 50.04
N SER A 142 32.18 -17.77 49.62
CA SER A 142 32.35 -19.04 50.35
C SER A 142 33.33 -20.05 49.74
N THR A 143 33.87 -19.84 48.53
CA THR A 143 34.72 -20.88 47.90
C THR A 143 35.76 -20.29 46.94
N GLN A 144 37.06 -20.44 47.27
CA GLN A 144 38.15 -20.35 46.30
C GLN A 144 38.14 -21.58 45.39
N SER A 145 38.38 -21.36 44.09
CA SER A 145 38.62 -22.34 43.02
C SER A 145 37.40 -22.83 42.23
N SER A 146 37.26 -22.29 41.01
CA SER A 146 37.28 -23.04 39.75
C SER A 146 36.67 -22.18 38.64
N SER A 147 37.53 -21.73 37.74
CA SER A 147 37.18 -21.08 36.49
C SER A 147 36.42 -22.04 35.57
N ARG A 148 35.09 -21.98 35.62
CA ARG A 148 34.23 -22.49 34.53
C ARG A 148 33.69 -21.31 33.73
N ARG A 149 34.05 -21.31 32.44
CA ARG A 149 33.54 -20.40 31.41
C ARG A 149 32.00 -20.38 31.45
N PRO A 150 31.34 -19.22 31.42
CA PRO A 150 29.90 -19.18 31.26
C PRO A 150 29.57 -19.61 29.83
N SER A 151 28.78 -20.66 29.65
CA SER A 151 28.08 -20.85 28.38
C SER A 151 27.13 -19.67 28.22
N MET A 152 27.22 -19.00 27.07
CA MET A 152 26.15 -18.19 26.53
C MET A 152 24.87 -19.02 26.61
N PHE A 153 23.98 -18.68 27.54
CA PHE A 153 22.59 -19.04 27.40
C PHE A 153 22.10 -18.20 26.22
N GLU A 154 22.02 -18.84 25.06
CA GLU A 154 21.31 -18.31 23.90
C GLU A 154 19.92 -17.88 24.34
N ASP A 155 19.58 -16.70 23.87
CA ASP A 155 18.47 -15.84 24.25
C ASP A 155 17.18 -16.39 23.62
N ASP A 156 16.67 -17.49 24.18
CA ASP A 156 15.67 -18.33 23.51
C ASP A 156 14.20 -18.01 23.91
N PHE A 157 13.86 -16.74 24.12
CA PHE A 157 12.46 -16.37 24.41
C PHE A 157 12.04 -14.96 23.93
N TYR A 158 12.33 -14.66 22.65
CA TYR A 158 11.65 -13.61 21.87
C TYR A 158 10.62 -14.17 20.87
N ASP A 159 10.20 -15.43 21.02
CA ASP A 159 9.38 -16.17 20.03
C ASP A 159 7.87 -15.83 20.01
N ASP A 160 7.51 -14.56 20.25
CA ASP A 160 6.13 -14.06 20.02
C ASP A 160 6.10 -12.80 19.13
N GLN A 161 7.26 -12.37 18.61
CA GLN A 161 7.36 -11.32 17.59
C GLN A 161 8.27 -11.84 16.49
N GLY A 162 7.78 -11.82 15.24
CA GLY A 162 8.33 -12.58 14.10
C GLY A 162 9.85 -12.66 13.95
N GLN A 163 10.29 -13.77 13.35
CA GLN A 163 11.68 -14.05 13.00
C GLN A 163 12.27 -12.94 12.13
N SER A 164 13.40 -12.38 12.56
CA SER A 164 14.14 -11.34 11.85
C SER A 164 15.05 -11.97 10.79
N LEU A 165 14.86 -11.63 9.52
CA LEU A 165 15.58 -12.23 8.38
C LEU A 165 16.36 -11.19 7.59
N ASP A 166 17.41 -11.61 6.89
CA ASP A 166 18.06 -10.75 5.89
C ASP A 166 17.43 -10.99 4.52
N ALA A 167 16.79 -9.98 3.94
CA ALA A 167 16.06 -10.19 2.68
C ALA A 167 16.97 -10.60 1.50
N GLY A 168 18.27 -10.26 1.50
CA GLY A 168 19.15 -10.68 0.42
C GLY A 168 19.81 -12.03 0.69
N ASP A 169 20.15 -12.37 1.94
CA ASP A 169 20.67 -13.71 2.25
C ASP A 169 19.56 -14.76 2.07
N ASP A 170 18.33 -14.43 2.50
CA ASP A 170 17.13 -15.25 2.35
C ASP A 170 16.29 -14.85 1.12
N SER A 171 16.95 -14.50 0.00
CA SER A 171 16.30 -13.96 -1.20
C SER A 171 15.14 -14.83 -1.73
N ALA A 172 15.27 -16.15 -1.71
CA ALA A 172 14.20 -17.05 -2.15
C ALA A 172 12.93 -16.96 -1.28
N LEU A 173 13.10 -16.87 0.04
CA LEU A 173 11.99 -16.71 0.98
C LEU A 173 11.37 -15.31 0.87
N ALA A 174 12.21 -14.29 0.72
CA ALA A 174 11.77 -12.91 0.49
C ALA A 174 10.92 -12.81 -0.78
N VAL A 175 11.33 -13.46 -1.88
CA VAL A 175 10.58 -13.50 -3.13
C VAL A 175 9.27 -14.27 -3.00
N ASP A 176 9.22 -15.40 -2.28
CA ASP A 176 7.96 -16.13 -2.03
C ASP A 176 6.97 -15.29 -1.21
N LEU A 177 7.47 -14.66 -0.14
CA LEU A 177 6.67 -13.79 0.73
C LEU A 177 6.13 -12.59 -0.07
N ALA A 178 6.96 -11.99 -0.91
CA ALA A 178 6.53 -10.91 -1.80
C ALA A 178 5.45 -11.37 -2.78
N HIS A 179 5.62 -12.52 -3.44
CA HIS A 179 4.60 -13.05 -4.35
C HIS A 179 3.26 -13.33 -3.66
N ARG A 180 3.30 -13.87 -2.44
CA ARG A 180 2.10 -14.14 -1.66
C ARG A 180 1.36 -12.85 -1.32
N GLU A 181 2.09 -11.86 -0.84
CA GLU A 181 1.51 -10.59 -0.41
C GLU A 181 1.02 -9.74 -1.58
N ILE A 182 1.77 -9.68 -2.69
CA ILE A 182 1.34 -9.00 -3.92
C ILE A 182 0.05 -9.62 -4.46
N ARG A 183 -0.03 -10.96 -4.54
CA ARG A 183 -1.26 -11.66 -4.97
C ARG A 183 -2.45 -11.37 -4.04
N ARG A 184 -2.22 -11.30 -2.73
CA ARG A 184 -3.27 -10.95 -1.75
C ARG A 184 -3.80 -9.54 -1.99
N ARG A 185 -2.91 -8.57 -2.23
CA ARG A 185 -3.28 -7.18 -2.54
C ARG A 185 -4.03 -7.08 -3.87
N ASP A 186 -3.58 -7.81 -4.89
CA ASP A 186 -4.24 -7.85 -6.21
C ASP A 186 -5.62 -8.49 -6.17
N ALA A 187 -5.80 -9.59 -5.42
CA ALA A 187 -7.11 -10.22 -5.25
C ALA A 187 -8.12 -9.26 -4.59
N THR A 188 -7.65 -8.50 -3.58
CA THR A 188 -8.47 -7.47 -2.92
C THR A 188 -8.86 -6.35 -3.91
N ARG A 189 -7.95 -5.96 -4.80
CA ARG A 189 -8.21 -4.97 -5.85
C ARG A 189 -9.19 -5.48 -6.91
N GLN A 190 -9.03 -6.73 -7.34
CA GLN A 190 -9.94 -7.34 -8.30
C GLN A 190 -11.37 -7.45 -7.73
N SER A 191 -11.50 -7.84 -6.46
CA SER A 191 -12.80 -7.90 -5.77
C SER A 191 -13.47 -6.52 -5.68
N THR A 192 -12.72 -5.47 -5.29
CA THR A 192 -13.26 -4.10 -5.23
C THR A 192 -13.64 -3.55 -6.61
N ARG A 193 -12.87 -3.88 -7.65
CA ARG A 193 -13.20 -3.54 -9.04
C ARG A 193 -14.45 -4.26 -9.53
N GLN A 194 -14.64 -5.54 -9.17
CA GLN A 194 -15.86 -6.29 -9.45
C GLN A 194 -17.08 -5.69 -8.73
N ALA A 195 -16.87 -5.07 -7.57
CA ALA A 195 -17.90 -4.31 -6.84
C ALA A 195 -18.16 -2.90 -7.42
N GLY A 196 -17.53 -2.53 -8.54
CA GLY A 196 -17.74 -1.24 -9.21
C GLY A 196 -17.06 -0.04 -8.54
N ILE A 197 -16.19 -0.25 -7.56
CA ILE A 197 -15.49 0.82 -6.85
C ILE A 197 -14.18 1.12 -7.59
N SER A 198 -13.90 2.40 -7.87
CA SER A 198 -12.67 2.79 -8.57
C SER A 198 -11.42 2.53 -7.70
N PRO A 199 -10.27 2.13 -8.28
CA PRO A 199 -9.03 1.95 -7.53
C PRO A 199 -8.58 3.21 -6.78
N ALA A 200 -8.73 4.38 -7.40
CA ALA A 200 -8.44 5.67 -6.78
C ALA A 200 -9.30 5.91 -5.53
N THR A 201 -10.60 5.64 -5.61
CA THR A 201 -11.52 5.75 -4.46
C THR A 201 -11.14 4.77 -3.35
N VAL A 202 -10.71 3.55 -3.67
CA VAL A 202 -10.24 2.57 -2.67
C VAL A 202 -8.96 3.05 -1.99
N ALA A 203 -7.98 3.53 -2.76
CA ALA A 203 -6.71 4.05 -2.25
C ALA A 203 -6.95 5.29 -1.35
N SER A 204 -7.80 6.20 -1.81
CA SER A 204 -8.30 7.34 -1.04
C SER A 204 -8.92 6.88 0.28
N ARG A 205 -9.88 5.95 0.27
CA ARG A 205 -10.49 5.42 1.49
C ARG A 205 -9.48 4.79 2.45
N ARG A 206 -8.49 4.03 1.95
CA ARG A 206 -7.43 3.41 2.77
C ARG A 206 -6.58 4.44 3.50
N ARG A 207 -6.29 5.57 2.83
CA ARG A 207 -5.57 6.69 3.43
C ARG A 207 -6.46 7.58 4.32
N GLY A 208 -7.75 7.27 4.45
CA GLY A 208 -8.71 8.09 5.19
C GLY A 208 -9.16 9.34 4.42
N THR A 209 -9.13 9.26 3.09
CA THR A 209 -9.51 10.31 2.15
C THR A 209 -10.93 10.03 1.66
N VAL A 210 -11.89 10.87 2.03
CA VAL A 210 -13.21 10.89 1.39
C VAL A 210 -13.14 11.91 0.26
N GLU A 211 -13.01 11.42 -0.98
CA GLU A 211 -13.35 12.22 -2.15
C GLU A 211 -14.86 12.46 -2.11
N LEU A 212 -15.25 13.72 -1.95
CA LEU A 212 -16.60 14.13 -2.33
C LEU A 212 -16.59 14.14 -3.86
N ASP A 213 -17.34 13.23 -4.47
CA ASP A 213 -17.66 13.27 -5.90
C ASP A 213 -18.26 14.66 -6.20
N THR A 214 -17.44 15.60 -6.62
CA THR A 214 -17.89 16.85 -7.26
C THR A 214 -18.32 16.54 -8.68
N ASP A 215 -19.37 15.73 -8.81
CA ASP A 215 -20.09 15.58 -10.08
C ASP A 215 -21.57 15.28 -9.83
N ARG A 216 -22.22 16.16 -9.04
CA ARG A 216 -23.64 16.46 -9.19
C ARG A 216 -23.96 17.83 -8.59
N GLY A 217 -24.16 18.82 -9.46
CA GLY A 217 -24.56 20.16 -9.06
C GLY A 217 -25.85 20.14 -8.22
N GLY A 218 -25.77 20.73 -7.03
CA GLY A 218 -26.91 20.91 -6.13
C GLY A 218 -26.47 21.63 -4.86
N TYR A 219 -26.58 22.96 -4.86
CA TYR A 219 -26.55 23.77 -3.64
C TYR A 219 -27.58 23.23 -2.65
N VAL A 220 -27.15 22.83 -1.46
CA VAL A 220 -28.01 22.86 -0.27
C VAL A 220 -27.19 23.13 0.99
N ASP A 221 -27.85 23.90 1.83
CA ASP A 221 -27.36 24.77 2.88
C ASP A 221 -26.87 24.02 4.13
N ALA A 222 -25.91 24.64 4.81
CA ALA A 222 -25.41 24.17 6.08
C ALA A 222 -26.35 24.63 7.21
N ARG A 223 -26.96 23.69 7.95
CA ARG A 223 -27.17 23.69 9.42
C ARG A 223 -28.18 22.61 9.84
N LEU A 224 -27.99 22.11 11.06
CA LEU A 224 -28.74 21.07 11.82
C LEU A 224 -28.23 19.63 11.54
N ASP A 225 -27.92 18.76 12.48
CA ASP A 225 -27.94 18.83 13.94
C ASP A 225 -27.06 17.71 14.53
N ARG A 226 -26.72 17.88 15.80
CA ARG A 226 -25.91 17.02 16.65
C ARG A 226 -26.81 15.97 17.32
N ARG A 227 -26.55 14.66 17.17
CA ARG A 227 -26.63 13.61 18.24
C ARG A 227 -26.60 12.15 17.73
N GLN A 228 -25.65 11.41 18.32
CA GLN A 228 -25.66 10.03 18.84
C GLN A 228 -25.80 8.79 17.93
N ASP A 229 -24.72 7.97 18.03
CA ASP A 229 -24.64 6.51 18.01
C ASP A 229 -25.36 5.70 16.91
N SER A 230 -24.57 5.05 16.05
CA SER A 230 -24.52 3.58 15.99
C SER A 230 -23.38 3.11 15.09
N ARG A 231 -22.48 2.30 15.67
CA ARG A 231 -21.67 1.33 14.94
C ARG A 231 -22.65 0.40 14.21
N ASP A 232 -22.33 0.01 12.98
CA ASP A 232 -23.05 -0.97 12.13
C ASP A 232 -23.93 -0.43 10.97
N SER A 233 -23.45 0.57 10.22
CA SER A 233 -24.14 1.05 9.00
C SER A 233 -23.71 0.37 7.69
N GLY A 234 -22.65 -0.44 7.68
CA GLY A 234 -22.09 -1.00 6.45
C GLY A 234 -22.92 -2.10 5.80
N VAL A 235 -23.63 -2.91 6.61
CA VAL A 235 -24.42 -4.06 6.12
C VAL A 235 -25.85 -3.63 5.75
N GLN A 236 -26.40 -2.64 6.45
CA GLN A 236 -27.76 -2.15 6.19
C GLN A 236 -27.85 -1.26 4.93
N GLU A 237 -26.78 -0.54 4.58
CA GLU A 237 -26.76 0.33 3.39
C GLU A 237 -26.60 -0.49 2.09
N ALA A 238 -25.79 -1.55 2.10
CA ALA A 238 -25.73 -2.54 1.02
C ALA A 238 -27.06 -3.30 0.87
N GLY A 239 -27.75 -3.60 1.97
CA GLY A 239 -29.09 -4.20 1.97
C GLY A 239 -30.17 -3.26 1.42
N ARG A 240 -30.07 -1.96 1.67
CA ARG A 240 -30.98 -0.94 1.11
C ARG A 240 -30.77 -0.75 -0.40
N HIS A 241 -29.52 -0.79 -0.88
CA HIS A 241 -29.20 -0.73 -2.30
C HIS A 241 -29.74 -1.95 -3.09
N LEU A 242 -29.72 -3.15 -2.51
CA LEU A 242 -30.29 -4.36 -3.13
C LEU A 242 -31.84 -4.35 -3.15
N GLN A 243 -32.49 -3.64 -2.23
CA GLN A 243 -33.95 -3.56 -2.16
C GLN A 243 -34.54 -2.47 -3.07
N ASP A 244 -33.80 -1.39 -3.34
CA ASP A 244 -34.23 -0.33 -4.27
C ASP A 244 -34.09 -0.75 -5.75
N ASP A 245 -33.14 -1.63 -6.08
CA ASP A 245 -32.94 -2.16 -7.45
C ASP A 245 -34.07 -3.10 -7.92
N SER A 246 -34.98 -3.49 -7.01
CA SER A 246 -36.18 -4.26 -7.35
C SER A 246 -37.40 -3.39 -7.67
N ARG A 247 -37.30 -2.05 -7.58
CA ARG A 247 -38.46 -1.14 -7.71
C ARG A 247 -38.35 -0.04 -8.76
N GLN A 248 -37.28 0.06 -9.54
CA GLN A 248 -37.20 1.03 -10.64
C GLN A 248 -36.83 0.39 -11.97
N GLY A 249 -37.82 -0.29 -12.56
CA GLY A 249 -37.82 -0.64 -13.98
C GLY A 249 -39.03 -0.03 -14.69
N ARG A 250 -39.03 1.29 -14.95
CA ARG A 250 -39.64 1.91 -16.15
C ARG A 250 -39.62 3.45 -16.17
N ALA A 251 -39.30 3.99 -17.36
CA ALA A 251 -39.42 5.37 -17.90
C ALA A 251 -38.25 6.33 -17.61
N ASN A 252 -37.69 7.11 -18.56
CA ASN A 252 -37.87 7.27 -20.01
C ASN A 252 -36.66 8.04 -20.59
N LEU A 253 -36.33 7.77 -21.87
CA LEU A 253 -35.28 8.44 -22.67
C LEU A 253 -35.78 9.73 -23.35
N ILE A 254 -34.85 10.67 -23.57
CA ILE A 254 -34.96 11.96 -24.28
C ILE A 254 -34.79 11.75 -25.81
N PRO A 255 -35.39 12.58 -26.70
CA PRO A 255 -35.50 12.28 -28.15
C PRO A 255 -34.35 12.83 -29.00
N ALA A 256 -34.04 12.12 -30.09
CA ALA A 256 -33.21 12.61 -31.20
C ALA A 256 -33.90 12.38 -32.57
N ARG A 257 -33.85 13.40 -33.44
CA ARG A 257 -34.04 13.34 -34.92
C ARG A 257 -32.65 13.28 -35.57
N ARG A 258 -32.34 12.74 -36.76
CA ARG A 258 -32.99 11.99 -37.85
C ARG A 258 -31.87 11.60 -38.84
N SER A 259 -31.85 10.36 -39.37
CA SER A 259 -31.64 10.04 -40.81
C SER A 259 -31.57 8.52 -41.05
N ALA A 260 -32.31 8.05 -42.07
CA ALA A 260 -32.65 6.65 -42.46
C ALA A 260 -31.58 6.01 -43.40
N PRO A 261 -31.76 4.82 -44.04
CA PRO A 261 -32.91 3.88 -44.04
C PRO A 261 -32.58 2.36 -43.99
N SER A 262 -33.58 1.52 -43.64
CA SER A 262 -33.96 0.33 -44.44
C SER A 262 -35.10 -0.50 -43.80
N ARG A 263 -36.23 -0.55 -44.52
CA ARG A 263 -37.23 -1.64 -44.68
C ARG A 263 -38.11 -2.06 -43.49
N THR A 264 -39.21 -1.32 -43.42
CA THR A 264 -40.62 -1.65 -43.13
C THR A 264 -41.04 -3.13 -43.05
N TYR A 265 -41.74 -3.46 -41.96
CA TYR A 265 -42.94 -4.30 -41.96
C TYR A 265 -44.03 -3.56 -41.16
N ASP A 266 -45.15 -3.24 -41.80
CA ASP A 266 -46.31 -2.56 -41.20
C ASP A 266 -47.36 -3.58 -40.75
N TYR A 267 -47.93 -3.37 -39.56
CA TYR A 267 -49.08 -4.12 -39.03
C TYR A 267 -50.27 -3.16 -38.86
N PRO A 268 -51.51 -3.57 -39.16
CA PRO A 268 -52.63 -2.63 -39.25
C PRO A 268 -53.09 -2.14 -37.88
N ALA A 269 -53.45 -0.85 -37.82
CA ALA A 269 -53.93 -0.18 -36.62
C ALA A 269 -55.39 -0.57 -36.31
N VAL A 270 -55.65 -0.92 -35.05
CA VAL A 270 -57.00 -1.10 -34.49
C VAL A 270 -57.40 0.19 -33.75
N PRO A 271 -58.65 0.66 -33.86
CA PRO A 271 -59.06 1.97 -33.37
C PRO A 271 -58.91 2.16 -31.86
N ALA A 272 -58.58 3.39 -31.46
CA ALA A 272 -58.59 3.82 -30.08
C ALA A 272 -60.05 4.07 -29.64
N ARG A 273 -60.50 3.25 -28.68
CA ARG A 273 -61.77 3.31 -27.92
C ARG A 273 -63.00 2.71 -28.61
N GLU A 274 -63.45 1.60 -28.04
CA GLU A 274 -64.86 1.32 -27.86
C GLU A 274 -65.17 1.24 -26.35
N GLU A 275 -66.41 1.63 -26.04
CA GLU A 275 -66.93 1.95 -24.73
C GLU A 275 -67.20 0.71 -23.85
N THR A 276 -67.35 1.00 -22.57
CA THR A 276 -67.67 0.14 -21.43
C THR A 276 -68.62 -1.02 -21.72
N MET A 277 -68.20 -2.24 -21.39
CA MET A 277 -69.10 -3.33 -21.03
C MET A 277 -68.78 -3.83 -19.60
N ASP A 278 -69.82 -3.70 -18.78
CA ASP A 278 -69.91 -3.95 -17.35
C ASP A 278 -70.13 -5.45 -17.08
N TRP A 279 -69.22 -6.10 -16.35
CA TRP A 279 -69.43 -7.44 -15.81
C TRP A 279 -69.26 -7.41 -14.30
N ARG A 280 -70.41 -7.26 -13.63
CA ARG A 280 -70.59 -7.31 -12.16
C ARG A 280 -69.95 -8.55 -11.55
N MET A 281 -69.14 -8.34 -10.51
CA MET A 281 -68.72 -9.38 -9.55
C MET A 281 -69.31 -9.05 -8.17
N PRO A 282 -70.08 -9.94 -7.52
CA PRO A 282 -70.53 -9.69 -6.16
C PRO A 282 -69.40 -9.94 -5.16
N SER A 283 -69.09 -8.88 -4.42
CA SER A 283 -68.23 -8.83 -3.24
C SER A 283 -68.89 -9.50 -2.03
N LEU A 284 -68.13 -10.33 -1.30
CA LEU A 284 -68.47 -10.73 0.07
C LEU A 284 -67.47 -10.08 1.04
N GLN A 285 -67.92 -9.01 1.69
CA GLN A 285 -67.29 -8.47 2.90
C GLN A 285 -67.75 -9.26 4.14
N PRO A 286 -66.96 -9.24 5.24
CA PRO A 286 -67.27 -9.98 6.45
C PRO A 286 -68.05 -9.12 7.46
N SER A 287 -69.03 -9.70 8.16
CA SER A 287 -69.45 -9.19 9.48
C SER A 287 -70.08 -10.27 10.35
N SER A 288 -69.36 -10.58 11.45
CA SER A 288 -69.81 -10.87 12.83
C SER A 288 -71.10 -11.66 13.08
N GLY A 289 -70.96 -12.83 13.73
CA GLY A 289 -72.05 -13.52 14.41
C GLY A 289 -71.58 -14.71 15.26
N ARG A 290 -71.63 -14.55 16.58
CA ARG A 290 -71.20 -15.46 17.66
C ARG A 290 -72.12 -16.69 17.78
N ARG A 291 -71.59 -17.92 17.93
CA ARG A 291 -72.01 -18.91 18.96
C ARG A 291 -71.17 -20.21 18.95
N THR A 292 -71.04 -20.73 20.16
CA THR A 292 -70.31 -21.87 20.72
C THR A 292 -70.79 -23.25 20.26
N LEU A 293 -69.87 -24.18 20.02
CA LEU A 293 -70.09 -25.62 20.19
C LEU A 293 -68.80 -26.28 20.74
N ASP A 294 -68.93 -26.86 21.93
CA ASP A 294 -67.94 -27.72 22.58
C ASP A 294 -67.77 -29.06 21.85
N GLY A 295 -66.53 -29.54 21.73
CA GLY A 295 -66.19 -30.92 21.34
C GLY A 295 -64.66 -31.11 21.19
N PRO A 296 -64.06 -32.21 21.68
CA PRO A 296 -62.62 -32.40 21.59
C PRO A 296 -62.16 -32.72 20.15
N PRO A 297 -60.93 -32.36 19.77
CA PRO A 297 -60.39 -32.64 18.43
C PRO A 297 -60.15 -34.15 18.20
N PRO A 298 -60.23 -34.64 16.96
CA PRO A 298 -60.01 -36.05 16.63
C PRO A 298 -58.55 -36.49 16.82
N ALA A 299 -58.36 -37.75 17.23
CA ALA A 299 -57.07 -38.34 17.59
C ALA A 299 -56.15 -38.56 16.37
N ARG A 300 -54.84 -38.40 16.60
CA ARG A 300 -53.77 -38.61 15.60
C ARG A 300 -53.58 -40.11 15.28
N PRO A 301 -53.41 -40.51 14.01
CA PRO A 301 -53.05 -41.88 13.64
C PRO A 301 -51.64 -42.25 14.13
N ALA A 302 -51.48 -43.52 14.54
CA ALA A 302 -50.22 -44.07 15.05
C ALA A 302 -49.17 -44.30 13.95
N LYS A 303 -47.90 -44.21 14.35
CA LYS A 303 -46.70 -44.34 13.50
C LYS A 303 -46.22 -45.78 13.53
N ASP A 304 -46.20 -46.46 12.38
CA ASP A 304 -45.65 -47.81 12.28
C ASP A 304 -44.14 -47.82 12.47
N GLN A 305 -43.69 -48.69 13.38
CA GLN A 305 -42.28 -49.00 13.64
C GLN A 305 -41.88 -50.21 12.81
N HIS A 306 -40.81 -50.08 12.02
CA HIS A 306 -40.06 -51.23 11.52
C HIS A 306 -38.58 -51.02 11.81
N ASP A 307 -38.11 -51.73 12.84
CA ASP A 307 -36.71 -52.09 13.00
C ASP A 307 -36.55 -53.56 12.56
N ALA A 308 -35.66 -53.79 11.59
CA ALA A 308 -34.42 -54.53 11.78
C ALA A 308 -33.94 -55.25 10.49
N PHE A 309 -32.61 -55.30 10.38
CA PHE A 309 -31.77 -56.15 9.51
C PHE A 309 -31.41 -55.66 8.10
N THR A 310 -30.16 -55.18 8.03
CA THR A 310 -29.32 -54.92 6.86
C THR A 310 -28.80 -56.20 6.18
N PRO A 311 -28.67 -56.23 4.85
CA PRO A 311 -27.66 -57.05 4.16
C PRO A 311 -26.39 -56.24 3.86
N ALA A 312 -25.21 -56.87 4.00
CA ALA A 312 -23.92 -56.27 3.74
C ALA A 312 -23.65 -56.08 2.23
N LEU A 313 -23.12 -54.90 1.86
CA LEU A 313 -22.66 -54.59 0.50
C LEU A 313 -21.26 -55.19 0.24
N PRO A 314 -20.98 -55.71 -0.97
CA PRO A 314 -19.73 -56.38 -1.30
C PRO A 314 -18.58 -55.39 -1.50
N PRO A 315 -17.31 -55.80 -1.28
CA PRO A 315 -16.15 -54.93 -1.49
C PRO A 315 -15.90 -54.77 -2.99
N LYS A 316 -15.69 -53.53 -3.46
CA LYS A 316 -15.22 -53.28 -4.83
C LYS A 316 -13.90 -52.54 -4.85
N GLN A 317 -13.01 -53.14 -5.64
CA GLN A 317 -11.60 -52.88 -5.81
C GLN A 317 -11.33 -51.54 -6.51
N PHE A 318 -10.14 -51.02 -6.24
CA PHE A 318 -9.52 -49.94 -7.00
C PHE A 318 -9.36 -50.34 -8.47
N GLU A 319 -9.91 -49.52 -9.36
CA GLU A 319 -9.34 -49.34 -10.70
C GLU A 319 -9.58 -47.91 -11.19
N SER A 320 -8.48 -47.32 -11.63
CA SER A 320 -8.26 -45.95 -12.06
C SER A 320 -8.85 -45.67 -13.45
N TYR A 321 -9.78 -44.71 -13.59
CA TYR A 321 -9.96 -43.98 -14.85
C TYR A 321 -10.43 -42.54 -14.61
N SER A 322 -9.70 -41.62 -15.24
CA SER A 322 -9.86 -40.17 -15.25
C SER A 322 -11.09 -39.69 -16.04
N ARG A 323 -11.86 -38.71 -15.51
CA ARG A 323 -12.23 -37.48 -16.24
C ARG A 323 -13.04 -36.48 -15.38
N SER A 324 -12.39 -35.34 -15.12
CA SER A 324 -12.90 -33.96 -15.12
C SER A 324 -14.38 -33.69 -14.82
N GLY A 325 -14.64 -33.19 -13.61
CA GLY A 325 -15.81 -32.39 -13.24
C GLY A 325 -15.34 -31.14 -12.49
N THR A 326 -15.70 -29.96 -13.00
CA THR A 326 -15.34 -28.63 -12.50
C THR A 326 -15.78 -28.41 -11.05
N ALA A 327 -14.82 -28.23 -10.15
CA ALA A 327 -15.04 -27.82 -8.77
C ALA A 327 -15.24 -26.30 -8.69
N THR A 328 -16.38 -25.88 -8.16
CA THR A 328 -16.60 -24.54 -7.59
C THR A 328 -15.51 -24.23 -6.55
N PRO A 329 -14.86 -23.05 -6.61
CA PRO A 329 -13.88 -22.69 -5.59
C PRO A 329 -14.59 -22.40 -4.26
N SER A 330 -14.15 -23.08 -3.20
CA SER A 330 -14.54 -22.77 -1.84
C SER A 330 -14.12 -21.35 -1.46
N PRO A 331 -14.86 -20.67 -0.56
CA PRO A 331 -14.48 -19.34 -0.08
C PRO A 331 -13.09 -19.39 0.57
N PRO A 332 -12.26 -18.35 0.41
CA PRO A 332 -10.96 -18.31 1.04
C PRO A 332 -11.13 -18.36 2.58
N PRO A 333 -10.19 -19.01 3.30
CA PRO A 333 -10.18 -18.97 4.75
C PRO A 333 -10.05 -17.50 5.24
N PRO A 334 -10.55 -17.19 6.45
CA PRO A 334 -10.35 -15.86 7.05
C PRO A 334 -8.84 -15.55 7.13
N PRO A 335 -8.43 -14.27 7.03
CA PRO A 335 -7.03 -13.90 7.04
C PRO A 335 -6.39 -14.34 8.35
N THR A 336 -5.60 -15.41 8.31
CA THR A 336 -4.66 -15.72 9.39
C THR A 336 -3.56 -14.67 9.35
N SER A 337 -3.25 -14.12 10.52
CA SER A 337 -2.27 -13.07 10.78
C SER A 337 -0.81 -13.53 10.58
N ASP A 338 -0.51 -14.27 9.52
CA ASP A 338 0.84 -14.80 9.27
C ASP A 338 1.82 -13.74 8.78
N ALA A 339 1.36 -12.53 8.43
CA ALA A 339 2.23 -11.40 8.10
C ALA A 339 3.12 -10.93 9.27
N LEU A 340 2.80 -11.35 10.50
CA LEU A 340 3.57 -11.02 11.72
C LEU A 340 4.69 -12.04 12.04
N ARG A 341 4.85 -13.14 11.29
CA ARG A 341 5.90 -14.13 11.58
C ARG A 341 7.29 -13.74 11.11
N TYR A 342 7.43 -12.79 10.18
CA TYR A 342 8.73 -12.47 9.58
C TYR A 342 8.86 -10.96 9.32
N THR A 343 9.96 -10.38 9.77
CA THR A 343 10.36 -8.99 9.46
C THR A 343 11.79 -8.98 8.92
N PHE A 344 12.06 -8.22 7.87
CA PHE A 344 13.39 -8.09 7.34
C PHE A 344 14.19 -7.04 8.11
N LYS A 345 15.43 -7.36 8.46
CA LYS A 345 16.38 -6.39 9.03
C LYS A 345 16.98 -5.51 7.93
N PRO A 346 17.42 -4.28 8.26
CA PRO A 346 18.24 -3.46 7.37
C PRO A 346 19.51 -4.20 6.93
N SER A 347 19.84 -4.13 5.63
CA SER A 347 21.03 -4.78 5.06
C SER A 347 22.25 -3.86 5.00
N ALA A 348 22.04 -2.54 4.99
CA ALA A 348 23.12 -1.56 4.97
C ALA A 348 22.76 -0.31 5.80
N TYR A 349 23.75 0.57 5.94
CA TYR A 349 23.63 1.82 6.65
C TYR A 349 24.18 2.96 5.79
N THR A 350 23.64 4.17 5.99
CA THR A 350 24.22 5.39 5.44
C THR A 350 25.55 5.68 6.12
N GLU A 351 26.27 6.65 5.58
CA GLU A 351 27.54 7.14 6.11
C GLU A 351 27.37 7.77 7.50
N ALA A 352 26.16 8.24 7.86
CA ALA A 352 25.82 8.68 9.21
C ALA A 352 25.45 7.53 10.17
N GLY A 353 25.34 6.31 9.67
CA GLY A 353 24.89 5.14 10.43
C GLY A 353 23.36 4.96 10.47
N ASP A 354 22.61 5.67 9.61
CA ASP A 354 21.17 5.47 9.52
C ASP A 354 20.86 4.17 8.74
N PRO A 355 19.97 3.29 9.22
CA PRO A 355 19.69 2.03 8.55
C PRO A 355 18.94 2.22 7.23
N LEU A 356 19.27 1.40 6.23
CA LEU A 356 18.59 1.33 4.94
C LEU A 356 17.87 -0.02 4.82
N ARG A 357 16.55 0.01 4.56
CA ARG A 357 15.79 -1.21 4.23
C ARG A 357 16.34 -1.85 2.96
N THR A 358 16.25 -3.17 2.89
CA THR A 358 16.67 -3.89 1.69
C THR A 358 15.74 -3.59 0.53
N VAL A 359 16.32 -3.26 -0.63
CA VAL A 359 15.61 -3.12 -1.91
C VAL A 359 15.87 -4.38 -2.74
N MET A 360 14.81 -5.13 -3.01
CA MET A 360 14.83 -6.32 -3.87
C MET A 360 14.57 -5.90 -5.32
N LEU A 361 15.56 -6.08 -6.18
CA LEU A 361 15.52 -5.72 -7.60
C LEU A 361 15.38 -6.98 -8.47
N PRO A 362 14.40 -7.06 -9.38
CA PRO A 362 14.35 -8.13 -10.37
C PRO A 362 15.53 -8.02 -11.34
N PRO A 363 16.38 -9.05 -11.50
CA PRO A 363 17.56 -8.97 -12.38
C PRO A 363 17.18 -8.77 -13.86
N GLU A 364 16.02 -9.29 -14.28
CA GLU A 364 15.52 -9.16 -15.65
C GLU A 364 15.00 -7.74 -15.98
N LEU A 365 14.77 -6.89 -14.98
CA LEU A 365 14.19 -5.55 -15.16
C LEU A 365 15.05 -4.68 -16.07
N ARG A 366 16.38 -4.72 -15.87
CA ARG A 366 17.31 -3.94 -16.69
C ARG A 366 17.24 -4.34 -18.17
N ARG A 367 17.15 -5.64 -18.46
CA ARG A 367 17.07 -6.12 -19.84
C ARG A 367 15.78 -5.64 -20.51
N GLU A 368 14.64 -5.74 -19.83
CA GLU A 368 13.38 -5.25 -20.39
C GLU A 368 13.38 -3.72 -20.56
N PHE A 369 13.96 -2.99 -19.63
CA PHE A 369 14.14 -1.54 -19.80
C PHE A 369 14.96 -1.22 -21.05
N MET A 370 16.10 -1.90 -21.26
CA MET A 370 16.94 -1.70 -22.43
C MET A 370 16.21 -2.02 -23.74
N ASN A 371 15.37 -3.07 -23.76
CA ASN A 371 14.53 -3.39 -24.93
C ASN A 371 13.57 -2.23 -25.29
N LEU A 372 12.98 -1.59 -24.29
CA LEU A 372 12.06 -0.45 -24.48
C LEU A 372 12.79 0.85 -24.87
N ALA A 373 14.01 1.02 -24.37
CA ALA A 373 14.86 2.18 -24.62
C ALA A 373 15.68 2.05 -25.93
N ASP A 374 15.77 0.86 -26.53
CA ASP A 374 16.61 0.59 -27.69
C ASP A 374 16.36 1.55 -28.88
N PRO A 375 15.11 1.85 -29.29
CA PRO A 375 14.87 2.79 -30.39
C PRO A 375 15.41 4.21 -30.14
N ASN A 376 15.44 4.66 -28.89
CA ASN A 376 16.04 5.94 -28.51
C ASN A 376 17.56 5.83 -28.41
N THR A 377 18.04 4.75 -27.79
CA THR A 377 19.47 4.47 -27.60
C THR A 377 20.21 4.38 -28.94
N GLN A 378 19.63 3.76 -29.95
CA GLN A 378 20.19 3.73 -31.32
C GLN A 378 20.31 5.12 -31.95
N ARG A 379 19.42 6.04 -31.58
CA ARG A 379 19.40 7.44 -32.05
C ARG A 379 20.22 8.38 -31.18
N ASN A 380 21.01 7.84 -30.24
CA ASN A 380 21.75 8.62 -29.24
C ASN A 380 20.83 9.54 -28.43
N LEU A 381 19.68 9.01 -28.00
CA LEU A 381 18.73 9.67 -27.11
C LEU A 381 18.63 8.88 -25.81
N GLU A 382 18.77 9.57 -24.68
CA GLU A 382 18.53 8.99 -23.36
C GLU A 382 17.06 8.64 -23.18
N THR A 383 16.79 7.65 -22.34
CA THR A 383 15.44 7.30 -21.90
C THR A 383 15.49 7.05 -20.40
N CYS A 384 14.49 7.51 -19.65
CA CYS A 384 14.30 7.20 -18.24
C CYS A 384 13.05 6.36 -18.00
N GLY A 385 13.10 5.61 -16.91
CA GLY A 385 12.00 4.85 -16.34
C GLY A 385 12.02 4.98 -14.82
N ILE A 386 10.87 4.78 -14.20
CA ILE A 386 10.67 4.92 -12.76
C ILE A 386 10.49 3.54 -12.15
N LEU A 387 11.26 3.29 -11.09
CA LEU A 387 11.22 2.04 -10.33
C LEU A 387 10.18 2.20 -9.24
N CYS A 388 9.09 1.46 -9.35
CA CYS A 388 8.01 1.48 -8.37
C CYS A 388 7.90 0.12 -7.69
N GLY A 389 7.60 0.15 -6.40
CA GLY A 389 7.64 -1.04 -5.57
C GLY A 389 6.63 -1.03 -4.44
N THR A 390 6.65 -2.12 -3.69
CA THR A 390 5.77 -2.36 -2.56
C THR A 390 6.61 -2.67 -1.32
N LEU A 391 6.26 -2.04 -0.20
CA LEU A 391 6.83 -2.36 1.11
C LEU A 391 6.12 -3.59 1.69
N ILE A 392 6.90 -4.61 2.02
CA ILE A 392 6.43 -5.88 2.57
C ILE A 392 7.42 -6.32 3.65
N SER A 393 6.94 -6.51 4.88
CA SER A 393 7.77 -7.00 6.01
C SER A 393 9.08 -6.22 6.17
N ASN A 394 9.05 -4.89 6.05
CA ASN A 394 10.21 -4.01 6.16
C ASN A 394 11.29 -4.14 5.05
N ALA A 395 10.98 -4.77 3.92
CA ALA A 395 11.78 -4.71 2.70
C ALA A 395 10.97 -4.15 1.52
N LEU A 396 11.66 -3.47 0.60
CA LEU A 396 11.08 -2.86 -0.59
C LEU A 396 11.25 -3.81 -1.79
N PHE A 397 10.15 -4.19 -2.43
CA PHE A 397 10.18 -5.07 -3.59
C PHE A 397 9.82 -4.28 -4.84
N ILE A 398 10.77 -4.09 -5.75
CA ILE A 398 10.51 -3.45 -7.04
C ILE A 398 9.70 -4.42 -7.89
N ASN A 399 8.48 -4.01 -8.24
CA ASN A 399 7.52 -4.83 -8.97
C ASN A 399 6.84 -4.07 -10.13
N HIS A 400 7.20 -2.81 -10.37
CA HIS A 400 6.73 -2.03 -11.50
C HIS A 400 7.88 -1.22 -12.11
N LEU A 401 8.04 -1.32 -13.44
CA LEU A 401 8.84 -0.41 -14.25
C LEU A 401 7.89 0.46 -15.05
N ILE A 402 7.86 1.75 -14.75
CA ILE A 402 6.97 2.71 -15.42
C ILE A 402 7.79 3.60 -16.33
N ILE A 403 7.45 3.67 -17.62
CA ILE A 403 8.09 4.58 -18.58
C ILE A 403 7.17 5.79 -18.75
N PRO A 404 7.46 6.92 -18.07
CA PRO A 404 6.64 8.12 -18.19
C PRO A 404 6.82 8.77 -19.57
N ASP A 405 5.84 9.59 -19.95
CA ASP A 405 6.02 10.55 -21.04
C ASP A 405 7.19 11.49 -20.71
N GLN A 406 8.08 11.69 -21.68
CA GLN A 406 9.38 12.31 -21.43
C GLN A 406 9.96 12.98 -22.68
N LYS A 407 10.85 13.95 -22.46
CA LYS A 407 11.65 14.65 -23.46
C LYS A 407 13.09 14.14 -23.39
N SER A 408 13.53 13.49 -24.46
CA SER A 408 14.85 12.90 -24.59
C SER A 408 15.80 13.76 -25.41
N THR A 409 17.03 13.91 -24.93
CA THR A 409 18.18 14.44 -25.68
C THR A 409 19.34 13.44 -25.59
N SER A 410 20.53 13.77 -26.10
CA SER A 410 21.71 12.91 -25.99
C SER A 410 22.30 12.78 -24.59
N ASP A 411 21.92 13.70 -23.69
CA ASP A 411 22.52 13.84 -22.36
C ASP A 411 21.46 14.15 -21.27
N THR A 412 20.16 14.11 -21.61
CA THR A 412 19.05 14.32 -20.67
C THR A 412 17.80 13.53 -21.04
N CYS A 413 17.02 13.10 -20.04
CA CYS A 413 15.70 12.49 -20.20
C CYS A 413 14.72 13.00 -19.14
N ASP A 414 13.94 14.02 -19.50
CA ASP A 414 13.09 14.75 -18.55
C ASP A 414 11.64 14.34 -18.68
N THR A 415 11.02 13.91 -17.59
CA THR A 415 9.59 13.65 -17.57
C THR A 415 8.81 14.91 -17.92
N THR A 416 7.79 14.76 -18.77
CA THR A 416 6.87 15.87 -19.06
C THR A 416 5.95 16.09 -17.86
N GLU A 417 5.32 17.25 -17.76
CA GLU A 417 4.35 17.53 -16.68
C GLU A 417 3.17 16.53 -16.72
N GLU A 418 2.73 16.19 -17.93
CA GLU A 418 1.71 15.17 -18.16
C GLU A 418 2.19 13.78 -17.76
N GLY A 419 3.44 13.44 -18.09
CA GLY A 419 4.07 12.17 -17.72
C GLY A 419 4.23 12.01 -16.20
N ASP A 420 4.67 13.07 -15.53
CA ASP A 420 4.76 13.14 -14.07
C ASP A 420 3.38 12.93 -13.45
N THR A 421 2.37 13.68 -13.89
CA THR A 421 1.00 13.58 -13.35
C THR A 421 0.45 12.16 -13.51
N ALA A 422 0.55 11.58 -14.71
CA ALA A 422 0.09 10.22 -14.98
C ALA A 422 0.83 9.17 -14.15
N LEU A 423 2.15 9.34 -13.96
CA LEU A 423 2.96 8.49 -13.08
C LEU A 423 2.45 8.55 -11.64
N PHE A 424 2.24 9.74 -11.09
CA PHE A 424 1.78 9.90 -9.71
C PHE A 424 0.38 9.31 -9.51
N ASP A 425 -0.56 9.58 -10.42
CA ASP A 425 -1.92 9.03 -10.36
C ASP A 425 -1.90 7.49 -10.41
N TYR A 426 -1.04 6.94 -11.26
CA TYR A 426 -0.89 5.50 -11.38
C TYR A 426 -0.34 4.88 -10.09
N CYS A 427 0.76 5.44 -9.56
CA CYS A 427 1.35 4.98 -8.30
C CYS A 427 0.37 5.08 -7.13
N ASP A 428 -0.35 6.19 -7.04
CA ASP A 428 -1.31 6.48 -5.98
C ASP A 428 -2.48 5.50 -6.00
N SER A 429 -3.05 5.23 -7.19
CA SER A 429 -4.15 4.27 -7.36
C SER A 429 -3.77 2.82 -7.03
N ARG A 430 -2.46 2.52 -6.99
CA ARG A 430 -1.89 1.19 -6.75
C ARG A 430 -1.04 1.13 -5.50
N ASP A 431 -1.13 2.10 -4.58
CA ASP A 431 -0.36 2.14 -3.33
C ASP A 431 1.15 1.83 -3.55
N LEU A 432 1.71 2.30 -4.67
CA LEU A 432 3.11 2.05 -5.03
C LEU A 432 4.00 3.14 -4.46
N LEU A 433 5.16 2.72 -3.95
CA LEU A 433 6.23 3.62 -3.55
C LEU A 433 7.18 3.83 -4.73
N VAL A 434 7.61 5.07 -4.93
CA VAL A 434 8.64 5.41 -5.91
C VAL A 434 10.00 5.09 -5.30
N CYS A 435 10.61 3.99 -5.73
CA CYS A 435 11.84 3.42 -5.17
C CYS A 435 13.11 3.91 -5.87
N GLY A 436 12.99 4.75 -6.89
CA GLY A 436 14.12 5.23 -7.66
C GLY A 436 13.82 5.32 -9.16
N TRP A 437 14.86 5.35 -9.95
CA TRP A 437 14.78 5.52 -11.39
C TRP A 437 15.89 4.78 -12.11
N ILE A 438 15.69 4.54 -13.41
CA ILE A 438 16.62 3.90 -14.32
C ILE A 438 16.72 4.74 -15.59
N HIS A 439 17.93 4.95 -16.12
CA HIS A 439 18.11 5.66 -17.39
C HIS A 439 19.25 5.10 -18.22
N THR A 440 19.28 5.48 -19.50
CA THR A 440 20.34 5.10 -20.43
C THR A 440 21.36 6.21 -20.61
N HIS A 441 22.63 5.81 -20.70
CA HIS A 441 23.73 6.57 -21.29
C HIS A 441 24.08 5.92 -22.64
N PRO A 442 23.50 6.38 -23.77
CA PRO A 442 23.68 5.71 -25.06
C PRO A 442 25.13 5.64 -25.52
N THR A 443 25.94 6.65 -25.17
CA THR A 443 27.35 6.75 -25.59
C THR A 443 28.32 7.01 -24.45
N GLN A 444 27.86 7.53 -23.32
CA GLN A 444 28.65 7.87 -22.14
C GLN A 444 28.89 6.61 -21.28
N SER A 445 29.94 6.65 -20.46
CA SER A 445 30.25 5.55 -19.53
C SER A 445 29.22 5.47 -18.39
N CYS A 446 29.31 4.41 -17.60
CA CYS A 446 28.44 4.21 -16.44
C CYS A 446 28.89 5.07 -15.24
N PHE A 447 28.21 6.19 -14.99
CA PHE A 447 28.42 7.08 -13.83
C PHE A 447 27.16 7.93 -13.59
N LEU A 448 27.07 8.63 -12.46
CA LEU A 448 26.05 9.67 -12.26
C LEU A 448 26.59 11.03 -12.73
N SER A 449 25.99 11.60 -13.77
CA SER A 449 26.29 12.96 -14.21
C SER A 449 25.85 14.00 -13.17
N SER A 450 26.32 15.25 -13.31
CA SER A 450 25.86 16.35 -12.47
C SER A 450 24.33 16.46 -12.46
N ARG A 451 23.69 16.31 -13.63
CA ARG A 451 22.24 16.27 -13.74
C ARG A 451 21.63 15.09 -12.97
N ASP A 452 22.21 13.90 -13.10
CA ASP A 452 21.70 12.70 -12.44
C ASP A 452 21.78 12.82 -10.94
N LEU A 453 22.85 13.42 -10.39
CA LEU A 453 22.98 13.69 -8.96
C LEU A 453 21.81 14.56 -8.46
N HIS A 454 21.51 15.64 -9.17
CA HIS A 454 20.40 16.55 -8.84
C HIS A 454 19.03 15.85 -8.94
N THR A 455 18.81 15.05 -9.97
CA THR A 455 17.59 14.23 -10.11
C THR A 455 17.47 13.22 -8.97
N SER A 456 18.53 12.47 -8.69
CA SER A 456 18.59 11.44 -7.66
C SER A 456 18.37 12.00 -6.26
N SER A 457 18.86 13.22 -5.99
CA SER A 457 18.62 13.90 -4.71
C SER A 457 17.13 14.08 -4.42
N GLY A 458 16.32 14.38 -5.44
CA GLY A 458 14.88 14.52 -5.31
C GLY A 458 14.21 13.23 -4.84
N TYR A 459 14.58 12.10 -5.45
CA TYR A 459 14.08 10.78 -5.05
C TYR A 459 14.57 10.42 -3.65
N GLN A 460 15.85 10.63 -3.34
CA GLN A 460 16.45 10.18 -2.08
C GLN A 460 15.99 11.00 -0.85
N ILE A 461 15.54 12.24 -1.04
CA ILE A 461 14.84 12.99 0.01
C ILE A 461 13.50 12.36 0.37
N MET A 462 12.81 11.83 -0.64
CA MET A 462 11.51 11.20 -0.48
C MET A 462 11.66 9.78 0.05
N LEU A 463 12.64 9.02 -0.42
CA LEU A 463 12.89 7.67 0.06
C LEU A 463 14.40 7.47 0.22
N PRO A 464 14.93 7.32 1.45
CA PRO A 464 16.36 7.19 1.67
C PRO A 464 16.99 6.02 0.92
N GLU A 465 16.22 4.94 0.73
CA GLU A 465 16.61 3.75 -0.02
C GLU A 465 16.52 3.93 -1.54
N ALA A 466 16.13 5.11 -2.06
CA ALA A 466 16.00 5.34 -3.48
C ALA A 466 17.31 5.08 -4.23
N ILE A 467 17.20 4.43 -5.39
CA ILE A 467 18.34 4.05 -6.23
C ILE A 467 18.27 4.67 -7.62
N SER A 468 19.42 4.77 -8.25
CA SER A 468 19.59 5.27 -9.62
C SER A 468 20.35 4.24 -10.44
N ILE A 469 19.68 3.64 -11.41
CA ILE A 469 20.27 2.63 -12.28
C ILE A 469 20.70 3.29 -13.58
N VAL A 470 21.99 3.25 -13.90
CA VAL A 470 22.53 3.79 -15.16
C VAL A 470 22.83 2.62 -16.08
N CYS A 471 22.32 2.65 -17.32
CA CYS A 471 22.61 1.64 -18.33
C CYS A 471 23.50 2.25 -19.42
N ALA A 472 24.74 1.76 -19.54
CA ALA A 472 25.74 2.23 -20.49
C ALA A 472 26.09 1.11 -21.50
N PRO A 473 25.21 0.80 -22.47
CA PRO A 473 25.30 -0.42 -23.30
C PRO A 473 26.56 -0.52 -24.18
N ARG A 474 27.32 0.56 -24.34
CA ARG A 474 28.56 0.61 -25.13
C ARG A 474 29.83 0.50 -24.29
N HIS A 475 29.70 0.37 -22.98
CA HIS A 475 30.82 0.39 -22.03
C HIS A 475 30.84 -0.84 -21.14
N ASN A 476 31.96 -1.03 -20.44
CA ASN A 476 32.11 -2.02 -19.38
C ASN A 476 32.56 -1.30 -18.10
N PRO A 477 31.78 -1.34 -17.00
CA PRO A 477 30.50 -2.05 -16.86
C PRO A 477 29.39 -1.45 -17.74
N ASP A 478 28.49 -2.31 -18.20
CA ASP A 478 27.35 -1.96 -19.06
C ASP A 478 26.18 -1.38 -18.26
N PHE A 479 26.25 -1.43 -16.93
CA PHE A 479 25.33 -0.76 -16.02
C PHE A 479 25.94 -0.51 -14.64
N GLY A 480 25.24 0.28 -13.83
CA GLY A 480 25.59 0.53 -12.43
C GLY A 480 24.34 0.89 -11.63
N ILE A 481 24.36 0.62 -10.33
CA ILE A 481 23.26 0.91 -9.41
C ILE A 481 23.81 1.77 -8.29
N PHE A 482 23.37 3.02 -8.22
CA PHE A 482 23.96 4.02 -7.37
C PHE A 482 22.94 4.63 -6.39
N ARG A 483 23.46 5.21 -5.31
CA ARG A 483 22.75 6.13 -4.42
C ARG A 483 23.67 7.30 -4.06
N LEU A 484 23.11 8.44 -3.66
CA LEU A 484 23.90 9.50 -3.04
C LEU A 484 24.36 9.06 -1.65
N THR A 485 25.55 9.49 -1.26
CA THR A 485 26.02 9.37 0.12
C THR A 485 25.27 10.35 1.03
N ALA A 486 25.03 9.99 2.27
CA ALA A 486 24.22 10.76 3.20
C ALA A 486 24.79 10.67 4.62
N PRO A 487 25.71 11.59 5.01
CA PRO A 487 26.45 12.60 4.21
C PRO A 487 27.64 11.99 3.40
N PRO A 488 28.38 12.76 2.55
CA PRO A 488 28.21 14.18 2.22
C PRO A 488 27.35 14.48 0.98
N GLY A 489 27.06 13.49 0.12
CA GLY A 489 26.50 13.71 -1.20
C GLY A 489 25.14 14.41 -1.24
N LEU A 490 24.15 13.82 -0.57
CA LEU A 490 22.79 14.34 -0.54
C LEU A 490 22.71 15.78 -0.02
N PRO A 491 23.31 16.15 1.13
CA PRO A 491 23.33 17.55 1.54
C PRO A 491 24.14 18.47 0.62
N ALA A 492 25.24 18.00 0.02
CA ALA A 492 26.03 18.80 -0.92
C ALA A 492 25.23 19.16 -2.18
N VAL A 493 24.58 18.18 -2.80
CA VAL A 493 23.76 18.38 -4.00
C VAL A 493 22.55 19.25 -3.70
N LEU A 494 21.90 19.05 -2.54
CA LEU A 494 20.73 19.84 -2.16
C LEU A 494 21.02 21.33 -1.95
N ASN A 495 22.18 21.64 -1.38
CA ASN A 495 22.60 23.02 -1.14
C ASN A 495 23.35 23.61 -2.34
N CYS A 496 23.44 22.90 -3.46
CA CYS A 496 24.09 23.39 -4.65
C CYS A 496 23.20 24.41 -5.38
N HIS A 497 23.76 25.59 -5.64
CA HIS A 497 23.10 26.69 -6.36
C HIS A 497 23.83 27.07 -7.66
N GLN A 498 24.73 26.21 -8.15
CA GLN A 498 25.46 26.46 -9.37
C GLN A 498 24.51 26.43 -10.58
N GLN A 499 24.72 27.37 -11.51
CA GLN A 499 23.93 27.45 -12.73
C GLN A 499 24.60 26.64 -13.84
N GLY A 500 23.79 26.06 -14.71
CA GLY A 500 24.25 25.23 -15.83
C GLY A 500 23.81 23.78 -15.69
N LEU A 501 23.50 23.16 -16.83
CA LEU A 501 23.00 21.79 -16.91
C LEU A 501 24.00 20.77 -16.36
N PHE A 502 25.29 21.01 -16.58
CA PHE A 502 26.39 20.20 -16.08
C PHE A 502 27.41 21.09 -15.41
N HIS A 503 27.67 20.82 -14.13
CA HIS A 503 28.67 21.55 -13.35
C HIS A 503 29.36 20.61 -12.34
N PRO A 504 30.65 20.83 -12.06
CA PRO A 504 31.38 20.04 -11.08
C PRO A 504 30.95 20.41 -9.65
N HIS A 505 30.95 19.40 -8.77
CA HIS A 505 30.77 19.58 -7.33
C HIS A 505 32.15 19.56 -6.65
N ALA A 506 32.30 20.33 -5.58
CA ALA A 506 33.59 20.47 -4.88
C ALA A 506 33.84 19.31 -3.92
N GLU A 507 32.77 18.76 -3.35
CA GLU A 507 32.79 17.61 -2.48
C GLU A 507 33.10 16.32 -3.27
N THR A 508 33.89 15.45 -2.67
CA THR A 508 34.15 14.10 -3.18
C THR A 508 33.13 13.12 -2.63
N ASP A 509 33.10 11.91 -3.20
CA ASP A 509 32.31 10.79 -2.68
C ASP A 509 30.82 11.12 -2.56
N LEU A 510 30.29 11.85 -3.55
CA LEU A 510 28.89 12.30 -3.59
C LEU A 510 27.91 11.15 -3.76
N TYR A 511 28.34 10.06 -4.35
CA TYR A 511 27.54 8.87 -4.59
C TYR A 511 28.38 7.62 -4.45
N THR A 512 27.72 6.49 -4.27
CA THR A 512 28.35 5.18 -4.10
C THR A 512 27.47 4.09 -4.71
N ASP A 513 28.04 2.90 -4.90
CA ASP A 513 27.30 1.71 -5.32
C ASP A 513 26.27 1.32 -4.27
N ALA A 514 25.06 0.98 -4.72
CA ALA A 514 23.97 0.54 -3.86
C ALA A 514 23.80 -1.00 -3.85
N LEU A 515 24.39 -1.70 -4.82
CA LEU A 515 24.43 -3.17 -4.85
C LEU A 515 25.28 -3.71 -3.70
N ARG A 516 25.01 -4.94 -3.23
CA ARG A 516 25.74 -5.58 -2.12
C ARG A 516 27.27 -5.37 -2.22
N PRO A 517 27.91 -4.88 -1.14
CA PRO A 517 27.44 -4.83 0.26
C PRO A 517 26.48 -3.66 0.62
N GLY A 518 25.98 -2.89 -0.36
CA GLY A 518 24.90 -1.92 -0.17
C GLY A 518 23.51 -2.56 0.10
N HIS A 519 22.48 -1.71 0.16
CA HIS A 519 21.12 -2.11 0.54
C HIS A 519 20.30 -2.77 -0.57
N VAL A 520 20.84 -2.86 -1.79
CA VAL A 520 20.17 -3.50 -2.93
C VAL A 520 20.63 -4.95 -3.05
N ALA A 521 19.66 -5.86 -3.14
CA ALA A 521 19.88 -7.26 -3.46
C ALA A 521 19.08 -7.63 -4.71
N GLU A 522 19.67 -8.45 -5.58
CA GLU A 522 18.92 -9.04 -6.69
C GLU A 522 17.98 -10.14 -6.15
N GLY A 523 16.74 -10.15 -6.63
CA GLY A 523 15.75 -11.16 -6.32
C GLY A 523 15.44 -12.04 -7.52
N PRO A 524 16.20 -13.11 -7.79
CA PRO A 524 15.89 -14.04 -8.86
C PRO A 524 14.46 -14.57 -8.76
N GLY A 525 13.71 -14.51 -9.88
CA GLY A 525 12.32 -14.94 -9.93
C GLY A 525 11.30 -13.92 -9.44
N LEU A 526 11.72 -12.76 -8.92
CA LEU A 526 10.82 -11.65 -8.59
C LEU A 526 10.13 -11.15 -9.86
N ARG A 527 8.79 -11.12 -9.85
CA ARG A 527 7.98 -10.66 -10.98
C ARG A 527 7.78 -9.15 -10.93
N PHE A 528 7.72 -8.53 -12.11
CA PHE A 528 7.39 -7.12 -12.26
C PHE A 528 6.51 -6.87 -13.48
N GLU A 529 5.79 -5.75 -13.46
CA GLU A 529 4.98 -5.24 -14.58
C GLU A 529 5.70 -4.08 -15.27
N VAL A 530 5.58 -3.99 -16.60
CA VAL A 530 6.06 -2.86 -17.40
C VAL A 530 4.87 -2.03 -17.83
N ILE A 531 4.92 -0.72 -17.56
CA ILE A 531 3.84 0.22 -17.85
C ILE A 531 4.42 1.37 -18.67
N ASP A 532 4.09 1.40 -19.96
CA ASP A 532 4.51 2.47 -20.84
C ASP A 532 3.41 3.54 -20.93
N LEU A 533 3.68 4.72 -20.39
CA LEU A 533 2.75 5.86 -20.36
C LEU A 533 3.07 6.89 -21.45
N ARG A 534 4.06 6.63 -22.32
CA ARG A 534 4.37 7.51 -23.44
C ARG A 534 3.18 7.56 -24.41
N LYS A 535 2.89 8.74 -24.95
CA LYS A 535 1.87 8.88 -26.00
C LYS A 535 2.41 8.21 -27.28
N SER A 536 1.63 7.29 -27.85
CA SER A 536 1.94 6.60 -29.11
C SER A 536 2.04 7.55 -30.30
#